data_AF-A0A1X0ZXU9-F1
#
_entry.id   AF-A0A1X0ZXU9-F1
#
_cell.length_a   1.000
_cell.length_b   1.000
_cell.length_c   1.000
_cell.angle_alpha   90.00
_cell.angle_beta   90.00
_cell.angle_gamma   90.00
#
_symmetry.space_group_name_H-M   'P 1'
#
loop_
_entity.id
_entity.type
_entity.pdbx_description
1 polymer ?
#
loop_
_entity_poly.entity_id
_entity_poly.type
_entity_poly.pdbx_seq_one_letter_code
_entity_poly.pdbx_strand_id
1 'polypeptide(L)'
;MHKQHISSRNADKFVIRLPDGMRDRIAEVARDRHRSMNSEIIARLEQSMDADGTPADSVGSVAVYLPESLKAEIERLALGNDRSLHGEVLYRLKRLGTMDQLADEQGRMIGILQRRIEELESKLQVKGAA
;
A
#
# COMPACT_ATOMS: atom_id res chain seq x y z
N MET A 1 -2.86 3.73 22.86
CA MET A 1 -3.71 4.82 22.32
C MET A 1 -5.11 4.68 22.93
N HIS A 2 -5.61 5.70 23.62
CA HIS A 2 -6.90 5.64 24.31
C HIS A 2 -8.05 5.79 23.29
N LYS A 3 -8.81 4.71 23.06
CA LYS A 3 -10.05 4.77 22.29
C LYS A 3 -11.12 5.42 23.19
N GLN A 4 -11.19 6.75 23.14
CA GLN A 4 -12.22 7.52 23.84
C GLN A 4 -13.59 7.02 23.41
N HIS A 5 -14.42 6.60 24.38
CA HIS A 5 -15.77 6.11 24.14
C HIS A 5 -16.67 7.31 23.82
N ILE A 6 -16.82 7.66 22.53
CA ILE A 6 -17.72 8.73 22.09
C ILE A 6 -19.17 8.23 22.28
N SER A 7 -19.79 8.67 23.37
CA SER A 7 -21.23 8.53 23.58
C SER A 7 -21.99 9.54 22.73
N SER A 8 -23.22 9.25 22.33
CA SER A 8 -24.08 10.18 21.56
C SER A 8 -24.26 11.54 22.24
N ARG A 9 -24.06 11.62 23.56
CA ARG A 9 -24.13 12.86 24.35
C ARG A 9 -22.89 13.74 24.20
N ASN A 10 -21.74 13.15 23.90
CA ASN A 10 -20.44 13.83 23.82
C ASN A 10 -19.91 13.91 22.38
N ALA A 11 -20.70 13.47 21.39
CA ALA A 11 -20.34 13.57 19.99
C ALA A 11 -20.56 15.00 19.47
N ASP A 12 -19.64 15.47 18.62
CA ASP A 12 -19.80 16.73 17.89
C ASP A 12 -21.01 16.67 16.97
N LYS A 13 -21.80 17.75 16.94
CA LYS A 13 -23.06 17.84 16.20
C LYS A 13 -22.94 18.88 15.11
N PHE A 14 -23.26 18.50 13.88
CA PHE A 14 -23.24 19.38 12.73
C PHE A 14 -24.61 19.39 12.04
N VAL A 15 -25.14 20.59 11.74
CA VAL A 15 -26.43 20.75 11.07
C VAL A 15 -26.21 20.89 9.57
N ILE A 16 -26.66 19.90 8.80
CA ILE A 16 -26.54 19.87 7.34
C ILE A 16 -27.83 20.36 6.69
N ARG A 17 -27.73 21.29 5.75
CA ARG A 17 -28.83 21.69 4.87
C ARG A 17 -28.80 20.81 3.62
N LEU A 18 -29.89 20.08 3.41
CA LEU A 18 -30.02 19.17 2.27
C LEU A 18 -30.96 19.80 1.23
N PRO A 19 -30.66 19.67 -0.07
CA PRO A 19 -31.61 20.02 -1.12
C PRO A 19 -32.84 19.11 -1.10
N ASP A 20 -33.92 19.55 -1.74
CA ASP A 20 -35.20 18.84 -1.76
C ASP A 20 -35.04 17.38 -2.23
N GLY A 21 -35.73 16.47 -1.54
CA GLY A 21 -35.71 15.02 -1.82
C GLY A 21 -34.43 14.28 -1.38
N MET A 22 -33.33 14.97 -1.05
CA MET A 22 -32.08 14.30 -0.65
C MET A 22 -32.21 13.61 0.72
N ARG A 23 -32.98 14.18 1.66
CA ARG A 23 -33.25 13.54 2.96
C ARG A 23 -33.96 12.21 2.78
N ASP A 24 -34.98 12.16 1.93
CA ASP A 24 -35.78 10.95 1.71
C ASP A 24 -34.94 9.85 1.05
N ARG A 25 -34.10 10.23 0.08
CA ARG A 25 -33.13 9.34 -0.54
C ARG A 25 -32.16 8.74 0.48
N ILE A 26 -31.65 9.54 1.43
CA ILE A 26 -30.77 9.03 2.49
C ILE A 26 -31.54 8.07 3.42
N ALA A 27 -32.78 8.38 3.74
CA ALA A 27 -33.62 7.53 4.58
C ALA A 27 -33.92 6.17 3.95
N GLU A 28 -34.17 6.14 2.63
CA GLU A 28 -34.35 4.91 1.86
C GLU A 28 -33.10 4.03 1.91
N VAL A 29 -31.94 4.58 1.53
CA VAL A 29 -30.68 3.82 1.55
C VAL A 29 -30.34 3.32 2.96
N ALA A 30 -30.56 4.13 3.99
CA ALA A 30 -30.31 3.73 5.37
C ALA A 30 -31.20 2.54 5.78
N ARG A 31 -32.48 2.53 5.35
CA ARG A 31 -33.41 1.44 5.61
C ARG A 31 -32.97 0.15 4.92
N ASP A 32 -32.58 0.23 3.65
CA ASP A 32 -32.09 -0.92 2.88
C ASP A 32 -30.82 -1.52 3.48
N ARG A 33 -29.98 -0.67 4.09
CA ARG A 33 -28.73 -1.08 4.76
C ARG A 33 -28.92 -1.42 6.24
N HIS A 34 -30.15 -1.42 6.76
CA HIS A 34 -30.48 -1.66 8.16
C HIS A 34 -29.69 -0.77 9.14
N ARG A 35 -29.47 0.51 8.77
CA ARG A 35 -28.72 1.49 9.54
C ARG A 35 -29.58 2.70 9.88
N SER A 36 -29.19 3.45 10.91
CA SER A 36 -29.77 4.78 11.13
C SER A 36 -29.31 5.74 10.02
N MET A 37 -30.09 6.78 9.71
CA MET A 37 -29.67 7.82 8.77
C MET A 37 -28.32 8.43 9.14
N ASN A 38 -28.09 8.66 10.44
CA ASN A 38 -26.81 9.20 10.91
C ASN A 38 -25.65 8.24 10.64
N SER A 39 -25.86 6.94 10.87
CA SER A 39 -24.87 5.90 10.59
C SER A 39 -24.57 5.77 9.09
N GLU A 40 -25.56 5.95 8.22
CA GLU A 40 -25.35 5.95 6.77
C GLU A 40 -24.59 7.19 6.30
N ILE A 41 -24.92 8.37 6.83
CA ILE A 41 -24.19 9.62 6.54
C ILE A 41 -22.73 9.48 6.95
N ILE A 42 -22.46 8.98 8.16
CA ILE A 42 -21.10 8.75 8.64
C ILE A 42 -20.37 7.77 7.73
N ALA A 43 -20.97 6.62 7.40
CA ALA A 43 -20.33 5.62 6.55
C ALA A 43 -19.98 6.17 5.14
N ARG A 44 -20.85 7.03 4.57
CA ARG A 44 -20.61 7.70 3.29
C ARG A 44 -19.47 8.71 3.38
N LEU A 45 -19.39 9.47 4.47
CA LEU A 45 -18.33 10.43 4.71
C LEU A 45 -16.99 9.74 4.98
N GLU A 46 -16.97 8.66 5.77
CA GLU A 46 -15.77 7.83 5.97
C GLU A 46 -15.29 7.25 4.64
N GLN A 47 -16.18 6.67 3.85
CA GLN A 47 -15.83 6.14 2.54
C GLN A 47 -15.31 7.23 1.59
N SER A 48 -15.90 8.43 1.60
CA SER A 48 -15.42 9.53 0.75
C SER A 48 -14.09 10.07 1.27
N MET A 49 -13.88 10.15 2.58
CA MET A 49 -12.63 10.62 3.17
C MET A 49 -11.50 9.60 3.05
N ASP A 50 -11.79 8.30 3.03
CA ASP A 50 -10.82 7.25 2.72
C ASP A 50 -10.48 7.26 1.22
N ALA A 51 -11.47 7.52 0.36
CA ALA A 51 -11.27 7.70 -1.08
C ALA A 51 -10.49 9.00 -1.39
N ASP A 52 -10.81 10.08 -0.68
CA ASP A 52 -10.15 11.39 -0.76
C ASP A 52 -8.85 11.41 0.06
N GLY A 53 -8.61 10.40 0.91
CA GLY A 53 -7.51 10.28 1.89
C GLY A 53 -6.13 10.06 1.28
N THR A 54 -6.01 10.30 -0.02
CA THR A 54 -4.72 10.55 -0.67
C THR A 54 -4.81 11.75 -1.63
N PRO A 55 -4.73 13.01 -1.13
CA PRO A 55 -4.60 14.16 -2.00
C PRO A 55 -3.35 15.02 -1.70
N ALA A 56 -2.35 14.49 -0.99
CA ALA A 56 -1.16 15.29 -0.65
C ALA A 56 0.15 14.90 -1.36
N ASP A 57 0.35 13.66 -1.87
CA ASP A 57 1.70 13.28 -2.33
C ASP A 57 1.83 12.33 -3.54
N SER A 58 0.78 12.04 -4.31
CA SER A 58 0.99 11.14 -5.47
C SER A 58 0.03 11.40 -6.64
N VAL A 59 0.49 12.24 -7.57
CA VAL A 59 0.12 12.12 -8.98
C VAL A 59 0.51 10.70 -9.43
N GLY A 60 -0.46 9.81 -9.64
CA GLY A 60 -0.23 8.49 -10.24
C GLY A 60 -0.58 7.24 -9.42
N SER A 61 -1.62 7.27 -8.56
CA SER A 61 -2.05 6.07 -7.84
C SER A 61 -2.76 5.07 -8.78
N VAL A 62 -2.17 3.88 -8.91
CA VAL A 62 -2.75 2.72 -9.61
C VAL A 62 -3.44 1.84 -8.58
N ALA A 63 -4.74 1.59 -8.75
CA ALA A 63 -5.46 0.60 -7.94
C ALA A 63 -5.04 -0.82 -8.37
N VAL A 64 -4.36 -1.54 -7.49
CA VAL A 64 -3.95 -2.93 -7.73
C VAL A 64 -4.97 -3.86 -7.07
N TYR A 65 -5.62 -4.72 -7.86
CA TYR A 65 -6.44 -5.79 -7.32
C TYR A 65 -5.55 -6.93 -6.83
N LEU A 66 -5.63 -7.26 -5.54
CA LEU A 66 -4.95 -8.40 -4.96
C LEU A 66 -5.95 -9.54 -4.74
N PRO A 67 -5.61 -10.78 -5.13
CA PRO A 67 -6.35 -11.96 -4.72
C PRO A 67 -6.46 -12.05 -3.19
N GLU A 68 -7.58 -12.60 -2.70
CA GLU A 68 -7.90 -12.60 -1.28
C GLU A 68 -6.89 -13.36 -0.42
N SER A 69 -6.31 -14.44 -0.95
CA SER A 69 -5.22 -15.18 -0.31
C SER A 69 -3.97 -14.32 -0.09
N LEU A 70 -3.58 -13.53 -1.09
CA LEU A 70 -2.42 -12.65 -1.03
C LEU A 70 -2.67 -11.46 -0.10
N LYS A 71 -3.88 -10.91 -0.12
CA LYS A 71 -4.29 -9.85 0.82
C LYS A 71 -4.17 -10.32 2.26
N ALA A 72 -4.69 -11.50 2.58
CA ALA A 72 -4.62 -12.07 3.92
C ALA A 72 -3.18 -12.29 4.40
N GLU A 73 -2.30 -12.75 3.49
CA GLU A 73 -0.88 -12.93 3.81
C GLU A 73 -0.21 -11.59 4.15
N ILE A 74 -0.41 -10.57 3.32
CA ILE A 74 0.20 -9.25 3.53
C ILE A 74 -0.39 -8.57 4.78
N GLU A 75 -1.68 -8.74 5.08
CA GLU A 75 -2.27 -8.25 6.33
C GLU A 75 -1.59 -8.84 7.56
N ARG A 76 -1.36 -10.16 7.57
CA ARG A 76 -0.64 -10.83 8.66
C ARG A 76 0.78 -10.30 8.82
N LEU A 77 1.47 -10.05 7.71
CA LEU A 77 2.84 -9.52 7.72
C LEU A 77 2.89 -8.05 8.16
N ALA A 78 1.90 -7.25 7.75
CA ALA A 78 1.75 -5.87 8.14
C ALA A 78 1.55 -5.75 9.66
N LEU A 79 0.66 -6.60 10.23
CA LEU A 79 0.45 -6.73 11.67
C LEU A 79 1.74 -7.11 12.41
N GLY A 80 2.49 -8.09 11.91
CA GLY A 80 3.75 -8.52 12.52
C GLY A 80 4.87 -7.47 12.46
N ASN A 81 4.77 -6.51 11.54
CA ASN A 81 5.77 -5.46 11.32
C ASN A 81 5.33 -4.07 11.83
N ASP A 82 4.21 -3.99 12.57
CA ASP A 82 3.59 -2.74 13.01
C ASP A 82 3.41 -1.72 11.86
N ARG A 83 3.02 -2.19 10.68
CA ARG A 83 2.76 -1.38 9.49
C ARG A 83 1.31 -1.48 9.03
N SER A 84 0.87 -0.46 8.29
CA SER A 84 -0.39 -0.55 7.54
C SER A 84 -0.24 -1.51 6.36
N LEU A 85 -1.36 -2.09 5.90
CA LEU A 85 -1.37 -2.97 4.73
C LEU A 85 -0.70 -2.29 3.52
N HIS A 86 -1.10 -1.05 3.24
CA HIS A 86 -0.52 -0.26 2.15
C HIS A 86 0.99 -0.03 2.34
N GLY A 87 1.43 0.31 3.56
CA GLY A 87 2.85 0.49 3.87
C GLY A 87 3.67 -0.79 3.70
N GLU A 88 3.12 -1.95 4.06
CA GLU A 88 3.77 -3.24 3.87
C GLU A 88 3.85 -3.63 2.38
N VAL A 89 2.79 -3.38 1.59
CA VAL A 89 2.81 -3.56 0.13
C VAL A 89 3.90 -2.70 -0.50
N LEU A 90 3.94 -1.39 -0.17
CA LEU A 90 4.96 -0.49 -0.71
C LEU A 90 6.38 -0.91 -0.32
N TYR A 91 6.58 -1.27 0.94
CA TYR A 91 7.88 -1.75 1.43
C TYR A 91 8.35 -2.97 0.62
N ARG A 92 7.46 -3.93 0.35
CA ARG A 92 7.79 -5.13 -0.43
C ARG A 92 8.08 -4.83 -1.89
N LEU A 93 7.26 -4.00 -2.54
CA LEU A 93 7.48 -3.58 -3.92
C LEU A 93 8.83 -2.86 -4.07
N LYS A 94 9.13 -1.94 -3.15
CA LYS A 94 10.42 -1.24 -3.13
C LYS A 94 11.59 -2.20 -2.90
N ARG A 95 11.41 -3.18 -1.99
CA ARG A 95 12.43 -4.20 -1.73
C ARG A 95 12.72 -5.06 -2.96
N LEU A 96 11.68 -5.50 -3.67
CA LEU A 96 11.85 -6.27 -4.92
C LEU A 96 12.64 -5.48 -5.96
N GLY A 97 12.30 -4.21 -6.19
CA GLY A 97 13.05 -3.37 -7.13
C GLY A 97 14.54 -3.20 -6.77
N THR A 98 14.87 -3.08 -5.48
CA THR A 98 16.28 -3.04 -5.05
C THR A 98 17.01 -4.37 -5.18
N MET A 99 16.31 -5.52 -5.06
CA MET A 99 16.94 -6.83 -5.24
C MET A 99 17.31 -7.09 -6.70
N ASP A 100 16.48 -6.65 -7.64
CA ASP A 100 16.77 -6.76 -9.07
C ASP A 100 18.02 -5.93 -9.45
N GLN A 101 18.12 -4.70 -8.93
CA GLN A 101 19.30 -3.85 -9.14
C GLN A 101 20.59 -4.51 -8.61
N LEU A 102 20.52 -5.09 -7.40
CA LEU A 102 21.66 -5.77 -6.80
C LEU A 102 22.05 -7.02 -7.59
N ALA A 103 21.08 -7.79 -8.08
CA ALA A 103 21.34 -8.97 -8.91
C ALA A 103 22.02 -8.59 -10.24
N ASP A 104 21.58 -7.52 -10.88
CA ASP A 104 22.18 -7.00 -12.12
C ASP A 104 23.60 -6.47 -11.91
N GLU A 105 23.86 -5.80 -10.77
CA GLU A 105 25.21 -5.37 -10.40
C GLU A 105 26.12 -6.55 -10.11
N GLN A 106 25.63 -7.57 -9.39
CA GLN A 106 26.39 -8.79 -9.15
C GLN A 106 26.74 -9.52 -10.44
N GLY A 107 25.80 -9.65 -11.38
CA GLY A 107 26.06 -10.24 -12.70
C GLY A 107 27.15 -9.50 -13.47
N ARG A 108 27.12 -8.16 -13.47
CA ARG A 108 28.18 -7.33 -14.08
C ARG A 108 29.53 -7.55 -13.43
N MET A 109 29.57 -7.57 -12.09
CA MET A 109 30.81 -7.75 -11.34
C MET A 109 31.42 -9.14 -11.58
N ILE A 110 30.59 -10.19 -11.60
CA ILE A 110 31.00 -11.55 -11.96
C ILE A 110 31.61 -11.59 -13.36
N GLY A 111 30.97 -10.96 -14.35
CA GLY A 111 31.49 -10.93 -15.73
C GLY A 111 32.80 -10.15 -15.88
N ILE A 112 33.05 -9.13 -15.04
CA ILE A 112 34.34 -8.43 -15.00
C ILE A 112 35.42 -9.33 -14.39
N LEU A 113 35.10 -9.99 -13.27
CA LEU A 113 36.03 -10.88 -12.60
C LEU A 113 36.41 -12.08 -13.48
N GLN A 114 35.44 -12.68 -14.19
CA GLN A 114 35.68 -13.77 -15.13
C GLN A 114 36.66 -13.36 -16.25
N ARG A 115 36.42 -12.22 -16.92
CA ARG A 115 37.35 -11.70 -17.93
C ARG A 115 38.75 -11.44 -17.38
N ARG A 116 38.85 -10.94 -16.15
CA ARG A 116 40.15 -10.65 -15.54
C ARG A 116 40.90 -11.93 -15.18
N ILE A 117 40.18 -12.96 -14.74
CA ILE A 117 40.74 -14.30 -14.50
C ILE A 117 41.26 -14.87 -15.83
N GLU A 118 40.47 -14.85 -16.90
CA GLU A 118 40.90 -15.31 -18.23
C GLU A 118 42.15 -14.58 -18.74
N GLU A 119 42.20 -13.25 -18.60
CA GLU A 119 43.39 -12.46 -18.96
C GLU A 119 44.64 -12.84 -18.16
N LEU A 120 44.48 -13.08 -16.85
CA LEU A 120 45.59 -13.46 -15.97
C LEU A 120 46.07 -14.88 -16.27
N GLU A 121 45.16 -15.81 -16.51
CA GLU A 121 45.46 -17.18 -16.90
C GLU A 121 46.21 -17.22 -18.24
N SER A 122 45.76 -16.45 -19.24
CA SER A 122 46.45 -16.32 -20.53
C SER A 122 47.87 -15.78 -20.36
N LYS A 123 48.06 -14.74 -19.53
CA LYS A 123 49.39 -14.17 -19.25
C LYS A 123 50.31 -15.15 -18.50
N LEU A 124 49.76 -15.97 -17.62
CA LEU A 124 50.48 -17.03 -16.91
C LEU A 124 50.92 -18.15 -17.86
N GLN A 125 50.06 -18.57 -18.80
CA GLN A 125 50.43 -19.56 -19.81
C GLN A 125 51.56 -19.07 -20.73
N VAL A 126 51.55 -17.80 -21.13
CA VAL A 126 52.61 -17.21 -21.96
C VAL A 126 53.95 -17.12 -21.20
N LYS A 127 53.93 -16.87 -19.89
CA LYS A 127 55.14 -16.83 -19.05
C LYS A 127 55.72 -18.20 -18.70
N GLY A 128 54.93 -19.27 -18.74
CA GLY A 128 55.41 -20.65 -18.51
C GLY A 128 56.00 -21.31 -19.76
N ALA A 129 55.82 -20.72 -20.94
CA ALA A 129 56.30 -21.23 -22.22
C ALA A 129 57.59 -20.54 -22.74
N ALA A 130 58.13 -19.57 -21.98
CA ALA A 130 59.39 -18.87 -22.24
C ALA A 130 60.44 -19.26 -21.19
#